data_AF-A0A2D6P8P4-F1
#
_entry.id   AF-A0A2D6P8P4-F1
#
_cell.length_a   1.000
_cell.length_b   1.000
_cell.length_c   1.000
_cell.angle_alpha   90.00
_cell.angle_beta   90.00
_cell.angle_gamma   90.00
#
_symmetry.space_group_name_H-M   'P 1'
#
loop_
_entity.id
_entity.type
_entity.pdbx_description
1 polymer ?
#
loop_
_entity_poly.entity_id
_entity_poly.type
_entity_poly.pdbx_seq_one_letter_code
_entity_poly.pdbx_strand_id
1 'polypeptide(L)'
;EATIVINNDSKVESVTVSKGGSNYTFGTVDLVAGNVPTGTTAPVFNVIIPPQGGHGADIYRELGAHNVLIYSRIENDSENPDFITGNQIARVGLIENPEAFNSSAVLTLDKGSASYALKLVGAGYSTATFTPDSEIVQTVGLGSTSVGRVISYDQNTGVLKFWQDKSLAGFNTDGSLKVSPKYGFNLHRFTATPDYANSGTVNIVGGSVTLGIDTNFTGLSTSINNRTYYLGNSFTQGVANPEVKKYSGNIIYVDNRPSITRSTNQKEDIKVILQF
;
A
#
# COMPACT_ATOMS: atom_id res chain seq x y z
N GLU A 1 3.22 49.10 -3.72
CA GLU A 1 2.52 50.36 -4.08
C GLU A 1 1.10 50.29 -3.56
N ALA A 2 0.59 51.41 -3.05
CA ALA A 2 -0.78 51.56 -2.60
C ALA A 2 -1.32 52.93 -3.04
N THR A 3 -2.59 52.96 -3.42
CA THR A 3 -3.32 54.18 -3.77
C THR A 3 -4.17 54.59 -2.59
N ILE A 4 -4.05 55.85 -2.17
CA ILE A 4 -4.81 56.44 -1.07
C ILE A 4 -5.77 57.47 -1.65
N VAL A 5 -7.05 57.38 -1.27
CA VAL A 5 -8.08 58.37 -1.63
C VAL A 5 -8.36 59.24 -0.41
N ILE A 6 -8.34 60.56 -0.62
CA ILE A 6 -8.62 61.57 0.41
C ILE A 6 -9.95 62.24 0.06
N ASN A 7 -10.84 62.38 1.03
CA ASN A 7 -12.12 63.04 0.86
C ASN A 7 -12.01 64.58 0.93
N ASN A 8 -13.13 65.27 0.68
CA ASN A 8 -13.19 66.74 0.70
C ASN A 8 -12.87 67.36 2.08
N ASP A 9 -12.94 66.60 3.16
CA ASP A 9 -12.58 67.03 4.52
C ASP A 9 -11.09 66.81 4.85
N SER A 10 -10.26 66.49 3.85
CA SER A 10 -8.85 66.13 4.02
C SER A 10 -8.63 64.91 4.92
N LYS A 11 -9.56 63.96 4.92
CA LYS A 11 -9.46 62.68 5.65
C LYS A 11 -9.27 61.52 4.68
N VAL A 12 -8.60 60.46 5.14
CA VAL A 12 -8.44 59.23 4.38
C VAL A 12 -9.81 58.56 4.20
N GLU A 13 -10.21 58.33 2.96
CA GLU A 13 -11.45 57.65 2.60
C GLU A 13 -11.21 56.16 2.38
N SER A 14 -10.20 55.81 1.59
CA SER A 14 -9.86 54.42 1.30
C SER A 14 -8.38 54.27 0.94
N VAL A 15 -7.87 53.05 1.11
CA VAL A 15 -6.53 52.65 0.68
C VAL A 15 -6.64 51.33 -0.06
N THR A 16 -6.07 51.26 -1.25
CA THR A 16 -6.05 50.05 -2.08
C THR A 16 -4.63 49.72 -2.46
N VAL A 17 -4.17 48.50 -2.15
CA VAL A 17 -2.86 48.02 -2.59
C VAL A 17 -2.91 47.75 -4.09
N SER A 18 -2.25 48.58 -4.89
CA SER A 18 -2.25 48.47 -6.36
C SER A 18 -1.22 47.47 -6.88
N LYS A 19 -0.09 47.33 -6.16
CA LYS A 19 0.96 46.36 -6.46
C LYS A 19 1.61 45.89 -5.18
N GLY A 20 1.23 44.70 -4.72
CA GLY A 20 1.91 44.02 -3.62
C GLY A 20 3.34 43.61 -4.02
N GLY A 21 4.28 43.64 -3.07
CA GLY A 21 5.58 43.01 -3.25
C GLY A 21 5.51 41.48 -3.11
N SER A 22 6.66 40.83 -2.96
CA SER A 22 6.77 39.43 -2.54
C SER A 22 7.88 39.27 -1.50
N ASN A 23 7.88 38.16 -0.76
CA ASN A 23 8.92 37.81 0.23
C ASN A 23 9.12 38.81 1.38
N TYR A 24 8.03 39.29 1.99
CA TYR A 24 8.05 40.15 3.17
C TYR A 24 7.07 39.65 4.23
N THR A 25 7.40 39.88 5.51
CA THR A 25 6.59 39.50 6.68
C THR A 25 6.03 40.70 7.43
N PHE A 26 6.42 41.92 7.06
CA PHE A 26 5.91 43.17 7.59
C PHE A 26 5.91 44.23 6.48
N GLY A 27 5.06 45.24 6.63
CA GLY A 27 4.96 46.34 5.69
C GLY A 27 4.46 47.60 6.38
N THR A 28 4.97 48.74 5.95
CA THR A 28 4.51 50.07 6.37
C THR A 28 4.24 50.91 5.14
N VAL A 29 3.32 51.86 5.24
CA VAL A 29 3.03 52.81 4.17
C VAL A 29 3.81 54.08 4.42
N ASP A 30 4.70 54.45 3.49
CA ASP A 30 5.43 55.72 3.53
C ASP A 30 4.56 56.84 2.95
N LEU A 31 4.11 57.74 3.84
CA LEU A 31 3.23 58.85 3.50
C LEU A 31 4.00 60.05 2.92
N VAL A 32 5.27 60.21 3.28
CA VAL A 32 6.11 61.35 2.86
C VAL A 32 6.53 61.15 1.41
N ALA A 33 7.08 59.98 1.08
CA ALA A 33 7.45 59.64 -0.30
C ALA A 33 6.22 59.59 -1.22
N GLY A 34 5.04 59.26 -0.67
CA GLY A 34 3.76 59.24 -1.38
C GLY A 34 3.10 60.61 -1.58
N ASN A 35 3.67 61.69 -1.04
CA ASN A 35 3.09 63.04 -1.04
C ASN A 35 1.64 63.08 -0.50
N VAL A 36 1.32 62.24 0.47
CA VAL A 36 -0.02 62.19 1.08
C VAL A 36 -0.20 63.45 1.93
N PRO A 37 -1.27 64.25 1.72
CA PRO A 37 -1.50 65.45 2.51
C PRO A 37 -1.65 65.13 4.00
N THR A 38 -0.80 65.70 4.84
CA THR A 38 -0.88 65.57 6.30
C THR A 38 -1.59 66.78 6.90
N GLY A 39 -2.71 66.54 7.59
CA GLY A 39 -3.38 67.54 8.43
C GLY A 39 -2.70 67.72 9.79
N THR A 40 -3.46 68.05 10.83
CA THR A 40 -2.92 68.17 12.22
C THR A 40 -2.61 66.82 12.88
N THR A 41 -3.17 65.73 12.36
CA THR A 41 -2.94 64.35 12.83
C THR A 41 -2.55 63.46 11.66
N ALA A 42 -1.46 62.71 11.80
CA ALA A 42 -1.03 61.75 10.78
C ALA A 42 -1.91 60.48 10.82
N PRO A 43 -2.38 59.96 9.67
CA PRO A 43 -3.11 58.70 9.64
C PRO A 43 -2.20 57.52 9.97
N VAL A 44 -2.77 56.50 10.62
CA VAL A 44 -2.07 55.26 10.96
C VAL A 44 -2.65 54.13 10.12
N PHE A 45 -1.79 53.37 9.46
CA PHE A 45 -2.18 52.25 8.62
C PHE A 45 -1.61 50.94 9.15
N ASN A 46 -2.45 49.92 9.21
CA ASN A 46 -2.03 48.55 9.43
C ASN A 46 -2.04 47.82 8.09
N VAL A 47 -0.87 47.38 7.64
CA VAL A 47 -0.76 46.57 6.44
C VAL A 47 -1.12 45.13 6.79
N ILE A 48 -2.23 44.65 6.24
CA ILE A 48 -2.63 43.24 6.36
C ILE A 48 -1.88 42.44 5.30
N ILE A 49 -1.05 41.51 5.75
CA ILE A 49 -0.25 40.63 4.87
C ILE A 49 -0.95 39.26 4.81
N PRO A 50 -1.12 38.66 3.62
CA PRO A 50 -1.70 37.32 3.51
C PRO A 50 -0.82 36.27 4.19
N PRO A 51 -1.35 35.07 4.51
CA PRO A 51 -0.56 34.00 5.09
C PRO A 51 0.66 33.65 4.23
N GLN A 52 1.69 33.10 4.87
CA GLN A 52 2.90 32.67 4.19
C GLN A 52 2.57 31.69 3.06
N GLY A 53 2.96 32.02 1.83
CA GLY A 53 2.65 31.22 0.62
C GLY A 53 1.36 31.62 -0.10
N GLY A 54 0.54 32.49 0.48
CA GLY A 54 -0.77 32.87 -0.05
C GLY A 54 -1.91 32.01 0.51
N HIS A 55 -3.16 32.41 0.24
CA HIS A 55 -4.33 31.62 0.64
C HIS A 55 -4.38 30.31 -0.16
N GLY A 56 -4.62 29.20 0.53
CA GLY A 56 -4.65 27.86 -0.04
C GLY A 56 -3.26 27.23 -0.24
N ALA A 57 -2.20 27.86 0.25
CA ALA A 57 -0.86 27.29 0.20
C ALA A 57 -0.75 26.06 1.13
N ASP A 58 -1.43 26.09 2.27
CA ASP A 58 -1.62 24.94 3.14
C ASP A 58 -3.10 24.88 3.58
N ILE A 59 -3.94 24.41 2.66
CA ILE A 59 -5.40 24.38 2.87
C ILE A 59 -5.81 23.57 4.11
N TYR A 60 -5.06 22.54 4.48
CA TYR A 60 -5.36 21.70 5.63
C TYR A 60 -5.15 22.44 6.94
N ARG A 61 -4.08 23.23 7.03
CA ARG A 61 -3.81 24.10 8.18
C ARG A 61 -4.74 25.31 8.19
N GLU A 62 -5.01 25.89 7.02
CA GLU A 62 -5.84 27.10 6.89
C GLU A 62 -7.33 26.84 7.19
N LEU A 63 -7.86 25.66 6.82
CA LEU A 63 -9.25 25.28 7.10
C LEU A 63 -9.47 24.64 8.48
N GLY A 64 -8.43 24.51 9.30
CA GLY A 64 -8.53 23.88 10.61
C GLY A 64 -8.98 22.43 10.51
N ALA A 65 -8.36 21.65 9.63
CA ALA A 65 -8.68 20.22 9.51
C ALA A 65 -8.30 19.48 10.81
N HIS A 66 -9.28 19.26 11.68
CA HIS A 66 -9.08 18.56 12.98
C HIS A 66 -9.17 17.04 12.87
N ASN A 67 -9.84 16.53 11.83
CA ASN A 67 -10.11 15.11 11.65
C ASN A 67 -9.75 14.66 10.24
N VAL A 68 -9.11 13.51 10.13
CA VAL A 68 -8.88 12.80 8.87
C VAL A 68 -9.65 11.49 8.90
N LEU A 69 -10.56 11.29 7.93
CA LEU A 69 -11.26 10.03 7.73
C LEU A 69 -10.51 9.20 6.68
N ILE A 70 -10.10 8.01 7.08
CA ILE A 70 -9.56 6.98 6.19
C ILE A 70 -10.66 5.96 5.96
N TYR A 71 -10.99 5.76 4.69
CA TYR A 71 -12.01 4.81 4.26
C TYR A 71 -11.39 3.81 3.29
N SER A 72 -11.61 2.53 3.55
CA SER A 72 -11.24 1.45 2.65
C SER A 72 -12.39 0.46 2.54
N ARG A 73 -12.65 -0.02 1.33
CA ARG A 73 -13.62 -1.07 1.06
C ARG A 73 -12.91 -2.32 0.60
N ILE A 74 -13.16 -3.42 1.30
CA ILE A 74 -12.65 -4.74 0.94
C ILE A 74 -13.77 -5.53 0.27
N GLU A 75 -13.59 -5.79 -1.03
CA GLU A 75 -14.50 -6.58 -1.85
C GLU A 75 -13.71 -7.50 -2.79
N ASN A 76 -14.36 -8.58 -3.24
CA ASN A 76 -13.80 -9.46 -4.25
C ASN A 76 -14.23 -8.93 -5.61
N ASP A 77 -13.33 -8.27 -6.33
CA ASP A 77 -13.56 -7.83 -7.70
C ASP A 77 -12.98 -8.85 -8.68
N SER A 78 -13.39 -8.76 -9.95
CA SER A 78 -12.88 -9.65 -11.00
C SER A 78 -11.61 -9.13 -11.65
N GLU A 79 -11.32 -7.84 -11.51
CA GLU A 79 -10.23 -7.14 -12.18
C GLU A 79 -8.92 -7.20 -11.39
N ASN A 80 -9.00 -7.30 -10.06
CA ASN A 80 -7.89 -7.48 -9.13
C ASN A 80 -8.31 -8.33 -7.89
N PRO A 81 -8.40 -9.67 -8.04
CA PRO A 81 -8.85 -10.59 -6.99
C PRO A 81 -7.78 -10.82 -5.90
N ASP A 82 -7.38 -9.75 -5.22
CA ASP A 82 -6.41 -9.76 -4.14
C ASP A 82 -6.97 -10.33 -2.85
N PHE A 83 -8.23 -10.01 -2.55
CA PHE A 83 -8.93 -10.52 -1.39
C PHE A 83 -9.54 -11.88 -1.68
N ILE A 84 -9.11 -12.85 -0.89
CA ILE A 84 -9.53 -14.24 -1.01
C ILE A 84 -10.64 -14.58 -0.03
N THR A 85 -11.39 -15.62 -0.34
CA THR A 85 -12.53 -16.10 0.43
C THR A 85 -12.12 -17.25 1.34
N GLY A 86 -12.91 -17.52 2.39
CA GLY A 86 -12.65 -18.61 3.34
C GLY A 86 -11.63 -18.28 4.43
N ASN A 87 -10.82 -17.22 4.25
CA ASN A 87 -9.89 -16.77 5.27
C ASN A 87 -10.57 -16.02 6.42
N GLN A 88 -9.96 -16.16 7.59
CA GLN A 88 -10.33 -15.46 8.80
C GLN A 88 -9.44 -14.24 9.00
N ILE A 89 -10.05 -13.08 9.16
CA ILE A 89 -9.35 -11.82 9.42
C ILE A 89 -9.70 -11.37 10.84
N ALA A 90 -8.68 -11.15 11.66
CA ALA A 90 -8.82 -10.72 13.06
C ALA A 90 -8.05 -9.42 13.37
N ARG A 91 -7.39 -8.83 12.37
CA ARG A 91 -6.58 -7.63 12.54
C ARG A 91 -6.71 -6.71 11.34
N VAL A 92 -6.87 -5.43 11.62
CA VAL A 92 -6.80 -4.35 10.62
C VAL A 92 -5.78 -3.33 11.13
N GLY A 93 -5.01 -2.73 10.23
CA GLY A 93 -4.04 -1.72 10.61
C GLY A 93 -3.85 -0.68 9.52
N LEU A 94 -3.24 0.43 9.89
CA LEU A 94 -2.85 1.50 8.99
C LEU A 94 -1.32 1.57 8.93
N ILE A 95 -0.81 1.55 7.72
CA ILE A 95 0.62 1.64 7.43
C ILE A 95 0.85 2.93 6.67
N GLU A 96 1.67 3.80 7.24
CA GLU A 96 2.15 5.02 6.61
C GLU A 96 3.29 4.69 5.64
N ASN A 97 3.22 5.22 4.41
CA ASN A 97 4.25 5.17 3.39
C ASN A 97 4.90 3.77 3.20
N PRO A 98 4.12 2.70 2.96
CA PRO A 98 4.69 1.42 2.57
C PRO A 98 5.45 1.56 1.23
N GLU A 99 6.53 0.83 1.03
CA GLU A 99 7.30 0.85 -0.22
C GLU A 99 6.84 -0.28 -1.15
N ALA A 100 6.93 -0.04 -2.47
CA ALA A 100 6.69 -1.07 -3.48
C ALA A 100 7.76 -2.16 -3.42
N PHE A 101 7.38 -3.40 -3.76
CA PHE A 101 8.28 -4.54 -3.73
C PHE A 101 9.54 -4.30 -4.59
N ASN A 102 10.70 -4.66 -4.03
CA ASN A 102 12.01 -4.45 -4.66
C ASN A 102 12.28 -3.00 -5.10
N SER A 103 11.69 -2.04 -4.39
CA SER A 103 11.86 -0.61 -4.63
C SER A 103 12.02 0.15 -3.31
N SER A 104 12.42 1.43 -3.42
CA SER A 104 12.35 2.43 -2.35
C SER A 104 11.25 3.47 -2.62
N ALA A 105 10.50 3.33 -3.71
CA ALA A 105 9.35 4.17 -4.00
C ALA A 105 8.17 3.77 -3.13
N VAL A 106 7.39 4.77 -2.68
CA VAL A 106 6.13 4.54 -1.98
C VAL A 106 5.17 3.76 -2.87
N LEU A 107 4.49 2.76 -2.30
CA LEU A 107 3.47 1.98 -2.98
C LEU A 107 2.25 2.88 -3.24
N THR A 108 1.90 3.03 -4.52
CA THR A 108 0.77 3.86 -4.97
C THR A 108 -0.38 3.05 -5.57
N LEU A 109 -0.38 1.72 -5.39
CA LEU A 109 -1.47 0.86 -5.86
C LEU A 109 -2.70 1.03 -4.96
N ASP A 110 -3.88 1.09 -5.58
CA ASP A 110 -5.16 1.15 -4.84
C ASP A 110 -5.43 -0.13 -4.04
N LYS A 111 -4.95 -1.27 -4.55
CA LYS A 111 -4.96 -2.59 -3.92
C LYS A 111 -3.65 -3.29 -4.25
N GLY A 112 -3.03 -3.90 -3.26
CA GLY A 112 -1.83 -4.70 -3.47
C GLY A 112 -1.71 -5.79 -2.43
N SER A 113 -1.14 -6.92 -2.86
CA SER A 113 -0.97 -8.09 -2.01
C SER A 113 0.41 -8.14 -1.36
N ALA A 114 0.43 -8.63 -0.11
CA ALA A 114 1.64 -9.00 0.61
C ALA A 114 2.00 -10.50 0.45
N SER A 115 1.20 -11.27 -0.29
CA SER A 115 1.41 -12.72 -0.49
C SER A 115 2.32 -13.02 -1.67
N TYR A 116 3.02 -14.15 -1.60
CA TYR A 116 3.62 -14.76 -2.78
C TYR A 116 2.57 -15.60 -3.51
N ALA A 117 2.74 -15.85 -4.80
CA ALA A 117 1.87 -16.77 -5.52
C ALA A 117 2.62 -17.61 -6.56
N LEU A 118 2.07 -18.80 -6.86
CA LEU A 118 2.53 -19.69 -7.93
C LEU A 118 1.37 -19.96 -8.89
N LYS A 119 1.65 -19.90 -10.19
CA LYS A 119 0.78 -20.45 -11.22
C LYS A 119 1.14 -21.92 -11.38
N LEU A 120 0.22 -22.81 -11.04
CA LEU A 120 0.40 -24.24 -11.13
C LEU A 120 -0.28 -24.83 -12.36
N VAL A 121 0.32 -25.90 -12.87
CA VAL A 121 -0.15 -26.73 -13.99
C VAL A 121 0.12 -28.21 -13.70
N GLY A 122 -0.59 -29.08 -14.38
CA GLY A 122 -0.45 -30.53 -14.24
C GLY A 122 -1.77 -31.26 -14.35
N ALA A 123 -1.71 -32.59 -14.49
CA ALA A 123 -2.90 -33.42 -14.47
C ALA A 123 -3.63 -33.25 -13.13
N GLY A 124 -4.93 -32.95 -13.20
CA GLY A 124 -5.76 -32.76 -12.00
C GLY A 124 -5.63 -31.40 -11.33
N TYR A 125 -4.98 -30.38 -11.94
CA TYR A 125 -4.89 -29.05 -11.31
C TYR A 125 -6.29 -28.46 -10.98
N SER A 126 -7.28 -28.71 -11.83
CA SER A 126 -8.65 -28.21 -11.67
C SER A 126 -9.47 -28.94 -10.59
N THR A 127 -8.96 -30.03 -10.04
CA THR A 127 -9.57 -30.76 -8.92
C THR A 127 -8.65 -30.86 -7.72
N ALA A 128 -7.43 -30.33 -7.81
CA ALA A 128 -6.47 -30.29 -6.73
C ALA A 128 -7.00 -29.46 -5.57
N THR A 129 -6.69 -29.88 -4.35
CA THR A 129 -7.04 -29.17 -3.13
C THR A 129 -5.78 -28.91 -2.33
N PHE A 130 -5.61 -27.67 -1.88
CA PHE A 130 -4.59 -27.28 -0.93
C PHE A 130 -5.31 -26.77 0.32
N THR A 131 -5.02 -27.38 1.47
CA THR A 131 -5.69 -27.00 2.73
C THR A 131 -5.06 -25.68 3.21
N PRO A 132 -5.84 -24.65 3.55
CA PRO A 132 -5.30 -23.43 4.16
C PRO A 132 -4.40 -23.76 5.37
N ASP A 133 -3.34 -22.98 5.55
CA ASP A 133 -2.30 -23.14 6.57
C ASP A 133 -1.43 -24.41 6.48
N SER A 134 -1.69 -25.34 5.56
CA SER A 134 -0.84 -26.51 5.36
C SER A 134 0.50 -26.14 4.72
N GLU A 135 1.53 -26.95 4.97
CA GLU A 135 2.84 -26.78 4.35
C GLU A 135 2.83 -27.23 2.88
N ILE A 136 3.45 -26.43 2.02
CA ILE A 136 3.83 -26.78 0.66
C ILE A 136 5.35 -26.72 0.53
N VAL A 137 5.91 -27.57 -0.32
CA VAL A 137 7.36 -27.66 -0.52
C VAL A 137 7.76 -27.80 -1.97
N GLN A 138 8.97 -27.32 -2.26
CA GLN A 138 9.67 -27.50 -3.52
C GLN A 138 11.14 -27.85 -3.24
N THR A 139 11.64 -28.91 -3.88
CA THR A 139 13.10 -29.17 -3.91
C THR A 139 13.75 -28.18 -4.87
N VAL A 140 14.55 -27.24 -4.35
CA VAL A 140 15.19 -26.19 -5.16
C VAL A 140 16.64 -26.52 -5.55
N GLY A 141 17.24 -27.54 -4.95
CA GLY A 141 18.59 -28.03 -5.25
C GLY A 141 19.05 -29.08 -4.24
N LEU A 142 20.34 -29.44 -4.23
CA LEU A 142 20.90 -30.47 -3.35
C LEU A 142 20.69 -30.10 -1.89
N GLY A 143 19.93 -30.91 -1.15
CA GLY A 143 19.63 -30.68 0.26
C GLY A 143 18.90 -29.37 0.56
N SER A 144 18.37 -28.69 -0.48
CA SER A 144 17.75 -27.37 -0.36
C SER A 144 16.27 -27.46 -0.71
N THR A 145 15.41 -27.14 0.27
CA THR A 145 13.94 -27.19 0.12
C THR A 145 13.34 -25.82 0.44
N SER A 146 12.58 -25.27 -0.50
CA SER A 146 11.68 -24.15 -0.23
C SER A 146 10.42 -24.67 0.45
N VAL A 147 9.97 -23.98 1.49
CA VAL A 147 8.75 -24.30 2.23
C VAL A 147 7.90 -23.06 2.39
N GLY A 148 6.57 -23.21 2.26
CA GLY A 148 5.60 -22.14 2.45
C GLY A 148 4.32 -22.68 3.07
N ARG A 149 3.46 -21.77 3.53
CA ARG A 149 2.12 -22.12 4.02
C ARG A 149 1.05 -21.61 3.08
N VAL A 150 0.08 -22.47 2.81
CA VAL A 150 -1.03 -22.17 1.89
C VAL A 150 -1.88 -21.04 2.46
N ILE A 151 -2.13 -20.04 1.62
CA ILE A 151 -3.13 -18.99 1.87
C ILE A 151 -4.44 -19.38 1.18
N SER A 152 -4.39 -19.70 -0.11
CA SER A 152 -5.53 -20.14 -0.89
C SER A 152 -5.10 -20.79 -2.20
N TYR A 153 -5.95 -21.63 -2.77
CA TYR A 153 -5.79 -22.18 -4.11
C TYR A 153 -7.06 -21.98 -4.93
N ASP A 154 -6.92 -21.40 -6.12
CA ASP A 154 -8.01 -21.30 -7.08
C ASP A 154 -7.91 -22.43 -8.11
N GLN A 155 -8.89 -23.35 -8.09
CA GLN A 155 -8.96 -24.49 -9.00
C GLN A 155 -9.22 -24.09 -10.45
N ASN A 156 -9.85 -22.93 -10.70
CA ASN A 156 -10.14 -22.49 -12.06
C ASN A 156 -8.88 -21.96 -12.73
N THR A 157 -8.12 -21.11 -12.03
CA THR A 157 -6.93 -20.46 -12.58
C THR A 157 -5.65 -21.24 -12.27
N GLY A 158 -5.65 -22.16 -11.31
CA GLY A 158 -4.45 -22.85 -10.83
C GLY A 158 -3.50 -21.95 -10.04
N VAL A 159 -3.98 -20.83 -9.50
CA VAL A 159 -3.15 -19.91 -8.69
C VAL A 159 -3.15 -20.36 -7.23
N LEU A 160 -1.95 -20.61 -6.70
CA LEU A 160 -1.69 -20.90 -5.29
C LEU A 160 -1.05 -19.68 -4.63
N LYS A 161 -1.78 -19.00 -3.74
CA LYS A 161 -1.22 -17.95 -2.88
C LYS A 161 -0.65 -18.58 -1.62
N PHE A 162 0.51 -18.11 -1.17
CA PHE A 162 1.22 -18.65 -0.02
C PHE A 162 2.01 -17.56 0.72
N TRP A 163 2.38 -17.85 1.97
CA TRP A 163 3.28 -17.02 2.75
C TRP A 163 4.50 -17.80 3.23
N GLN A 164 5.59 -17.07 3.45
CA GLN A 164 6.82 -17.57 4.05
C GLN A 164 7.26 -16.63 5.17
N ASP A 165 7.52 -17.18 6.34
CA ASP A 165 8.00 -16.44 7.50
C ASP A 165 9.10 -17.21 8.24
N LYS A 166 9.62 -16.57 9.28
CA LYS A 166 10.71 -17.10 10.09
C LYS A 166 10.33 -18.39 10.84
N SER A 167 9.04 -18.65 11.07
CA SER A 167 8.59 -19.88 11.72
C SER A 167 8.96 -21.14 10.93
N LEU A 168 9.19 -20.99 9.62
CA LEU A 168 9.61 -22.06 8.73
C LEU A 168 11.13 -22.30 8.74
N ALA A 169 11.92 -21.37 9.29
CA ALA A 169 13.38 -21.36 9.22
C ALA A 169 14.02 -20.87 10.53
N GLY A 170 13.92 -21.69 11.58
CA GLY A 170 14.69 -21.51 12.81
C GLY A 170 13.98 -20.80 13.96
N PHE A 171 12.69 -20.49 13.84
CA PHE A 171 11.88 -19.93 14.94
C PHE A 171 10.61 -20.73 15.18
N ASN A 172 10.12 -20.76 16.42
CA ASN A 172 8.77 -21.22 16.74
C ASN A 172 7.77 -20.07 16.61
N THR A 173 6.48 -20.37 16.62
CA THR A 173 5.39 -19.37 16.52
C THR A 173 5.34 -18.42 17.72
N ASP A 174 5.86 -18.83 18.88
CA ASP A 174 6.02 -17.99 20.07
C ASP A 174 7.25 -17.07 20.01
N GLY A 175 8.05 -17.15 18.93
CA GLY A 175 9.26 -16.36 18.73
C GLY A 175 10.53 -16.96 19.34
N SER A 176 10.46 -18.08 20.06
CA SER A 176 11.64 -18.80 20.55
C SER A 176 12.43 -19.43 19.40
N LEU A 177 13.71 -19.72 19.65
CA LEU A 177 14.58 -20.36 18.66
C LEU A 177 14.22 -21.84 18.47
N LYS A 178 14.18 -22.28 17.22
CA LYS A 178 14.00 -23.67 16.83
C LYS A 178 15.36 -24.25 16.44
N VAL A 179 15.92 -25.10 17.30
CA VAL A 179 17.29 -25.64 17.17
C VAL A 179 17.47 -26.66 16.05
N SER A 180 16.37 -27.19 15.49
CA SER A 180 16.42 -28.17 14.39
C SER A 180 15.21 -27.97 13.46
N PRO A 181 15.22 -26.92 12.62
CA PRO A 181 14.18 -26.71 11.62
C PRO A 181 14.22 -27.82 10.56
N LYS A 182 13.03 -28.32 10.17
CA LYS A 182 12.84 -29.47 9.26
C LYS A 182 13.56 -29.31 7.91
N TYR A 183 13.62 -28.09 7.39
CA TYR A 183 14.20 -27.76 6.09
C TYR A 183 15.46 -26.87 6.20
N GLY A 184 16.10 -26.87 7.37
CA GLY A 184 17.27 -26.05 7.63
C GLY A 184 16.95 -24.62 8.08
N PHE A 185 18.01 -23.86 8.38
CA PHE A 185 17.91 -22.50 8.92
C PHE A 185 17.74 -21.42 7.84
N ASN A 186 17.95 -21.77 6.57
CA ASN A 186 17.79 -20.85 5.45
C ASN A 186 16.38 -20.97 4.87
N LEU A 187 15.71 -19.85 4.72
CA LEU A 187 14.41 -19.79 4.05
C LEU A 187 14.60 -19.59 2.55
N HIS A 188 14.56 -20.69 1.79
CA HIS A 188 14.63 -20.64 0.33
C HIS A 188 13.31 -20.14 -0.27
N ARG A 189 13.39 -19.49 -1.44
CA ARG A 189 12.22 -19.06 -2.22
C ARG A 189 11.81 -20.16 -3.18
N PHE A 190 10.50 -20.24 -3.44
CA PHE A 190 10.01 -21.00 -4.58
C PHE A 190 10.53 -20.38 -5.87
N THR A 191 10.91 -21.20 -6.84
CA THR A 191 11.61 -20.74 -8.05
C THR A 191 11.20 -21.52 -9.28
N ALA A 192 11.08 -20.84 -10.41
CA ALA A 192 10.89 -21.44 -11.72
C ALA A 192 12.19 -22.05 -12.29
N THR A 193 13.34 -21.66 -11.73
CA THR A 193 14.68 -22.10 -12.16
C THR A 193 15.41 -22.76 -10.98
N PRO A 194 14.94 -23.91 -10.49
CA PRO A 194 15.67 -24.66 -9.47
C PRO A 194 16.99 -25.19 -10.05
N ASP A 195 17.88 -25.65 -9.18
CA ASP A 195 19.14 -26.26 -9.60
C ASP A 195 18.89 -27.67 -10.15
N TYR A 196 18.55 -27.75 -11.44
CA TYR A 196 18.23 -28.98 -12.14
C TYR A 196 19.38 -30.00 -12.14
N ALA A 197 20.63 -29.54 -12.07
CA ALA A 197 21.80 -30.44 -12.00
C ALA A 197 21.87 -31.18 -10.66
N ASN A 198 21.25 -30.60 -9.62
CA ASN A 198 21.29 -31.07 -8.24
C ASN A 198 19.88 -31.48 -7.74
N SER A 199 19.11 -32.17 -8.58
CA SER A 199 17.78 -32.70 -8.25
C SER A 199 16.71 -31.63 -7.95
N GLY A 200 16.95 -30.37 -8.30
CA GLY A 200 15.95 -29.32 -8.25
C GLY A 200 14.78 -29.59 -9.19
N THR A 201 13.56 -29.26 -8.77
CA THR A 201 12.33 -29.51 -9.53
C THR A 201 11.38 -28.33 -9.43
N VAL A 202 10.53 -28.14 -10.44
CA VAL A 202 9.41 -27.18 -10.39
C VAL A 202 8.17 -27.76 -9.73
N ASN A 203 8.25 -28.97 -9.19
CA ASN A 203 7.14 -29.66 -8.57
C ASN A 203 6.87 -29.09 -7.18
N ILE A 204 5.59 -28.84 -6.91
CA ILE A 204 5.05 -28.39 -5.65
C ILE A 204 4.29 -29.55 -5.00
N VAL A 205 4.75 -29.94 -3.82
CA VAL A 205 4.16 -31.01 -3.01
C VAL A 205 3.44 -30.38 -1.81
N GLY A 206 2.30 -30.95 -1.40
CA GLY A 206 1.52 -30.48 -0.25
C GLY A 206 0.02 -30.34 -0.51
N GLY A 207 -0.41 -30.48 -1.77
CA GLY A 207 -1.81 -30.61 -2.15
C GLY A 207 -2.27 -32.08 -2.24
N SER A 208 -3.52 -32.29 -2.65
CA SER A 208 -4.05 -33.64 -2.95
C SER A 208 -3.34 -34.33 -4.12
N VAL A 209 -2.67 -33.57 -4.98
CA VAL A 209 -1.79 -34.03 -6.06
C VAL A 209 -0.54 -33.16 -6.11
N THR A 210 0.52 -33.67 -6.73
CA THR A 210 1.72 -32.87 -7.05
C THR A 210 1.48 -32.12 -8.35
N LEU A 211 1.69 -30.80 -8.34
CA LEU A 211 1.57 -29.94 -9.52
C LEU A 211 2.91 -29.26 -9.80
N GLY A 212 3.17 -28.86 -11.04
CA GLY A 212 4.36 -28.10 -11.43
C GLY A 212 4.07 -26.61 -11.51
N ILE A 213 5.09 -25.78 -11.27
CA ILE A 213 5.05 -24.35 -11.63
C ILE A 213 4.96 -24.24 -13.17
N ASP A 214 4.05 -23.41 -13.66
CA ASP A 214 3.95 -23.07 -15.08
C ASP A 214 5.04 -22.07 -15.48
N THR A 215 6.24 -22.59 -15.75
CA THR A 215 7.41 -21.75 -16.06
C THR A 215 7.27 -20.96 -17.37
N ASN A 216 6.28 -21.26 -18.19
CA ASN A 216 6.00 -20.52 -19.43
C ASN A 216 5.05 -19.35 -19.21
N PHE A 217 4.34 -19.31 -18.08
CA PHE A 217 3.37 -18.25 -17.81
C PHE A 217 4.04 -16.97 -17.34
N THR A 218 3.78 -15.86 -18.02
CA THR A 218 4.16 -14.51 -17.58
C THR A 218 2.99 -13.57 -17.86
N GLY A 219 2.57 -12.79 -16.87
CA GLY A 219 1.44 -11.88 -16.99
C GLY A 219 0.58 -11.77 -15.74
N LEU A 220 -0.50 -11.00 -15.87
CA LEU A 220 -1.45 -10.65 -14.81
C LEU A 220 -2.81 -11.35 -14.96
N SER A 221 -3.06 -11.99 -16.10
CA SER A 221 -4.32 -12.63 -16.43
C SER A 221 -4.14 -13.86 -17.31
N THR A 222 -5.15 -14.72 -17.35
CA THR A 222 -5.24 -15.87 -18.26
C THR A 222 -6.61 -15.92 -18.91
N SER A 223 -6.72 -16.53 -20.09
CA SER A 223 -7.99 -16.76 -20.76
C SER A 223 -8.36 -18.24 -20.70
N ILE A 224 -9.52 -18.54 -20.14
CA ILE A 224 -10.06 -19.90 -20.03
C ILE A 224 -11.48 -19.87 -20.57
N ASN A 225 -11.77 -20.71 -21.58
CA ASN A 225 -13.09 -20.76 -22.23
C ASN A 225 -13.60 -19.39 -22.69
N ASN A 226 -12.74 -18.61 -23.35
CA ASN A 226 -13.02 -17.25 -23.84
C ASN A 226 -13.39 -16.23 -22.75
N ARG A 227 -13.10 -16.52 -21.48
CA ARG A 227 -13.23 -15.58 -20.37
C ARG A 227 -11.85 -15.25 -19.81
N THR A 228 -11.57 -13.96 -19.67
CA THR A 228 -10.36 -13.46 -19.00
C THR A 228 -10.53 -13.54 -17.48
N TYR A 229 -9.55 -14.13 -16.81
CA TYR A 229 -9.41 -14.16 -15.37
C TYR A 229 -8.15 -13.38 -14.98
N TYR A 230 -8.30 -12.32 -14.20
CA TYR A 230 -7.18 -11.65 -13.56
C TYR A 230 -6.72 -12.46 -12.35
N LEU A 231 -5.42 -12.41 -12.04
CA LEU A 231 -4.82 -13.30 -11.05
C LEU A 231 -4.41 -12.58 -9.75
N GLY A 232 -4.59 -11.26 -9.68
CA GLY A 232 -4.24 -10.41 -8.53
C GLY A 232 -2.76 -10.10 -8.38
N ASN A 233 -1.84 -10.90 -8.96
CA ASN A 233 -0.41 -10.60 -8.96
C ASN A 233 0.20 -10.75 -10.35
N SER A 234 1.30 -10.06 -10.60
CA SER A 234 2.09 -10.21 -11.82
C SER A 234 3.03 -11.41 -11.71
N PHE A 235 2.88 -12.37 -12.62
CA PHE A 235 3.71 -13.57 -12.67
C PHE A 235 4.84 -13.39 -13.66
N THR A 236 6.02 -13.89 -13.29
CA THR A 236 7.16 -14.12 -14.17
C THR A 236 7.56 -15.59 -14.06
N GLN A 237 7.49 -16.33 -15.16
CA GLN A 237 7.72 -17.79 -15.19
C GLN A 237 6.90 -18.55 -14.13
N GLY A 238 5.63 -18.17 -13.97
CA GLY A 238 4.71 -18.81 -13.04
C GLY A 238 4.97 -18.52 -11.56
N VAL A 239 5.89 -17.61 -11.22
CA VAL A 239 6.13 -17.14 -9.86
C VAL A 239 5.74 -15.67 -9.74
N ALA A 240 5.02 -15.31 -8.68
CA ALA A 240 4.68 -13.94 -8.35
C ALA A 240 5.22 -13.55 -6.97
N ASN A 241 5.80 -12.35 -6.92
CA ASN A 241 6.22 -11.72 -5.68
C ASN A 241 5.07 -10.87 -5.08
N PRO A 242 5.14 -10.56 -3.78
CA PRO A 242 4.33 -9.50 -3.18
C PRO A 242 4.49 -8.19 -3.94
N GLU A 243 3.48 -7.33 -3.86
CA GLU A 243 3.53 -5.99 -4.47
C GLU A 243 4.01 -4.94 -3.47
N VAL A 244 3.86 -5.22 -2.18
CA VAL A 244 4.41 -4.42 -1.09
C VAL A 244 5.73 -5.02 -0.59
N LYS A 245 6.72 -4.16 -0.33
CA LYS A 245 7.98 -4.56 0.29
C LYS A 245 7.75 -4.89 1.76
N LYS A 246 8.10 -6.12 2.14
CA LYS A 246 7.97 -6.59 3.52
C LYS A 246 8.80 -5.71 4.46
N TYR A 247 8.20 -5.34 5.60
CA TYR A 247 8.82 -4.52 6.65
C TYR A 247 9.17 -3.08 6.22
N SER A 248 8.45 -2.54 5.24
CA SER A 248 8.51 -1.12 4.86
C SER A 248 7.34 -0.34 5.43
N GLY A 249 7.50 0.99 5.54
CA GLY A 249 6.52 1.90 6.13
C GLY A 249 6.45 1.84 7.66
N ASN A 250 5.60 2.68 8.24
CA ASN A 250 5.37 2.76 9.68
C ASN A 250 3.96 2.30 10.03
N ILE A 251 3.83 1.37 10.97
CA ILE A 251 2.51 1.00 11.50
C ILE A 251 2.08 2.10 12.48
N ILE A 252 1.05 2.87 12.11
CA ILE A 252 0.53 3.97 12.93
C ILE A 252 -0.77 3.61 13.66
N TYR A 253 -1.44 2.52 13.27
CA TYR A 253 -2.62 2.01 13.94
C TYR A 253 -2.75 0.50 13.76
N VAL A 254 -3.19 -0.19 14.81
CA VAL A 254 -3.57 -1.61 14.78
C VAL A 254 -4.80 -1.82 15.63
N ASP A 255 -5.79 -2.48 15.07
CA ASP A 255 -6.99 -2.96 15.74
C ASP A 255 -7.07 -4.48 15.67
N ASN A 256 -7.24 -5.12 16.82
CA ASN A 256 -7.51 -6.55 16.91
C ASN A 256 -8.99 -6.74 17.23
N ARG A 257 -9.66 -7.56 16.44
CA ARG A 257 -11.09 -7.84 16.55
C ARG A 257 -11.35 -9.35 16.51
N PRO A 258 -12.53 -9.81 16.96
CA PRO A 258 -12.93 -11.20 16.74
C PRO A 258 -12.79 -11.59 15.27
N SER A 259 -12.37 -12.82 15.01
CA SER A 259 -12.15 -13.31 13.65
C SER A 259 -13.44 -13.29 12.84
N ILE A 260 -13.39 -12.71 11.65
CA ILE A 260 -14.49 -12.71 10.69
C ILE A 260 -14.07 -13.57 9.50
N THR A 261 -14.91 -14.53 9.11
CA THR A 261 -14.68 -15.37 7.93
C THR A 261 -15.24 -14.67 6.69
N ARG A 262 -14.43 -14.50 5.64
CA ARG A 262 -14.87 -13.85 4.41
C ARG A 262 -15.66 -14.77 3.49
N SER A 263 -16.79 -14.27 2.98
CA SER A 263 -17.56 -14.92 1.90
C SER A 263 -17.42 -14.19 0.56
N THR A 264 -17.76 -14.87 -0.54
CA THR A 264 -17.53 -14.35 -1.91
C THR A 264 -18.28 -13.07 -2.22
N ASN A 265 -19.48 -12.90 -1.67
CA ASN A 265 -20.34 -11.74 -1.92
C ASN A 265 -20.26 -10.69 -0.81
N GLN A 266 -19.30 -10.82 0.11
CA GLN A 266 -19.16 -9.92 1.23
C GLN A 266 -18.38 -8.67 0.83
N LYS A 267 -18.97 -7.51 1.16
CA LYS A 267 -18.30 -6.22 1.13
C LYS A 267 -18.09 -5.76 2.56
N GLU A 268 -16.88 -5.34 2.88
CA GLU A 268 -16.52 -4.83 4.20
C GLU A 268 -16.02 -3.41 4.08
N ASP A 269 -16.63 -2.51 4.85
CA ASP A 269 -16.25 -1.10 4.89
C ASP A 269 -15.47 -0.83 6.17
N ILE A 270 -14.22 -0.38 6.03
CA ILE A 270 -13.34 0.02 7.13
C ILE A 270 -13.28 1.54 7.14
N LYS A 271 -13.61 2.13 8.30
CA LYS A 271 -13.55 3.56 8.56
C LYS A 271 -12.70 3.80 9.80
N VAL A 272 -11.65 4.59 9.65
CA VAL A 272 -10.77 5.03 10.75
C VAL A 272 -10.77 6.55 10.76
N ILE A 273 -11.05 7.14 11.91
CA ILE A 273 -11.02 8.60 12.10
C ILE A 273 -9.80 8.91 12.97
N LEU A 274 -8.87 9.70 12.43
CA LEU A 274 -7.73 10.24 13.16
C LEU A 274 -8.05 11.68 13.54
N GLN A 275 -7.93 11.99 14.83
CA GLN A 275 -8.14 13.34 15.37
C GLN A 275 -6.80 13.91 15.84
N PHE A 276 -6.51 15.16 15.47
CA PHE A 276 -5.27 15.88 15.80
C PHE A 276 -5.54 17.10 16.69
#